data_AF-A0A956NYJ0-F1
#
_entry.id   AF-A0A956NYJ0-F1
#
_cell.length_a   1.000
_cell.length_b   1.000
_cell.length_c   1.000
_cell.angle_alpha   90.00
_cell.angle_beta   90.00
_cell.angle_gamma   90.00
#
_symmetry.space_group_name_H-M   'P 1'
#
loop_
_entity.id
_entity.type
_entity.pdbx_description
1 polymer ?
#
loop_
_entity_poly.entity_id
_entity_poly.type
_entity_poly.pdbx_seq_one_letter_code
_entity_poly.pdbx_strand_id
1 'polypeptide(L)' 'MKAMIPHHSIAVLTSRRARIADPRVRELADSIIAAQVREIELMKRLIDDIEGRD' A
#
# COMPACT_ATOMS: atom_id res chain seq x y z
N MET A 1 -9.47 6.10 7.08
CA MET A 1 -8.25 5.25 7.06
C MET A 1 -8.55 3.75 7.17
N LYS A 2 -9.46 3.31 8.05
CA LYS A 2 -9.83 1.87 8.20
C LYS A 2 -10.21 1.15 6.90
N ALA A 3 -10.88 1.81 5.95
CA ALA A 3 -11.22 1.25 4.63
C ALA A 3 -10.09 1.40 3.58
N MET A 4 -9.17 2.33 3.77
CA MET A 4 -8.07 2.57 2.82
C MET A 4 -6.91 1.61 3.01
N ILE A 5 -6.68 1.15 4.24
CA ILE A 5 -5.70 0.09 4.53
C ILE A 5 -5.99 -1.19 3.71
N PRO A 6 -7.21 -1.77 3.70
CA PRO A 6 -7.50 -2.94 2.88
C PRO A 6 -7.50 -2.63 1.38
N HIS A 7 -7.99 -1.45 0.95
CA HIS A 7 -7.87 -1.02 -0.45
C HIS A 7 -6.42 -1.04 -0.93
N HIS A 8 -5.50 -0.43 -0.17
CA HIS A 8 -4.08 -0.42 -0.52
C HIS A 8 -3.45 -1.82 -0.43
N SER A 9 -3.83 -2.61 0.57
CA SER A 9 -3.33 -3.97 0.72
C SER A 9 -3.68 -4.84 -0.49
N ILE A 10 -4.88 -4.69 -1.05
CA ILE A 10 -5.32 -5.40 -2.27
C ILE A 10 -4.52 -4.94 -3.50
N ALA A 11 -4.25 -3.65 -3.63
CA ALA A 11 -3.45 -3.13 -4.73
C ALA A 11 -1.98 -3.62 -4.64
N VAL A 12 -1.37 -3.61 -3.46
CA VAL A 12 -0.04 -4.22 -3.23
C VAL A 12 -0.03 -5.70 -3.60
N LEU A 13 -1.04 -6.46 -3.14
CA LEU A 13 -1.15 -7.90 -3.44
C LEU A 13 -1.27 -8.16 -4.94
N THR A 14 -2.09 -7.36 -5.62
CA THR A 14 -2.31 -7.45 -7.07
C THR A 14 -1.04 -7.14 -7.83
N SER A 15 -0.36 -6.04 -7.50
CA SER A 15 0.91 -5.65 -8.14
C SER A 15 2.02 -6.69 -7.94
N ARG A 16 2.10 -7.33 -6.76
CA ARG A 16 3.08 -8.40 -6.48
C ARG A 16 2.82 -9.67 -7.30
N ARG A 17 1.55 -10.01 -7.56
CA ARG A 17 1.15 -11.22 -8.28
C ARG A 17 1.08 -11.04 -9.79
N ALA A 18 1.09 -9.80 -10.27
CA ALA A 18 1.00 -9.50 -11.69
C ALA A 18 2.20 -10.05 -12.47
N ARG A 19 1.91 -10.85 -13.50
CA ARG A 19 2.90 -11.25 -14.52
C ARG A 19 3.10 -10.08 -15.47
N ILE A 20 4.13 -9.29 -15.22
CA ILE A 20 4.46 -8.09 -16.00
C ILE A 20 5.72 -8.36 -16.81
N ALA A 21 5.59 -8.28 -18.14
CA ALA A 21 6.70 -8.47 -19.08
C ALA A 21 7.39 -7.15 -19.47
N ASP A 22 6.63 -6.06 -19.57
CA ASP A 22 7.20 -4.74 -19.92
C ASP A 22 7.94 -4.15 -18.70
N PRO A 23 9.25 -3.83 -18.81
CA PRO A 23 10.04 -3.33 -17.68
C PRO A 23 9.53 -2.00 -17.14
N ARG A 24 8.94 -1.13 -17.97
CA ARG A 24 8.38 0.16 -17.53
C ARG A 24 7.15 -0.04 -16.66
N VAL A 25 6.33 -1.04 -16.98
CA VAL A 25 5.16 -1.41 -16.19
C VAL A 25 5.59 -2.08 -14.87
N ARG A 26 6.69 -2.83 -14.88
CA ARG A 26 7.27 -3.40 -13.64
C ARG A 26 7.73 -2.30 -12.70
N GLU A 27 8.47 -1.31 -13.23
CA GLU A 27 8.93 -0.17 -12.45
C GLU A 27 7.76 0.63 -11.84
N LEU A 28 6.69 0.84 -12.61
CA LEU A 28 5.46 1.45 -12.11
C LEU A 28 4.84 0.61 -10.98
N ALA A 29 4.73 -0.71 -11.16
CA ALA A 29 4.16 -1.60 -10.14
C ALA A 29 4.98 -1.59 -8.84
N ASP A 30 6.32 -1.57 -8.94
CA ASP A 30 7.22 -1.51 -7.79
C ASP A 30 7.10 -0.15 -7.07
N SER A 31 6.95 0.94 -7.83
CA SER A 31 6.71 2.28 -7.28
C SER A 31 5.38 2.37 -6.53
N ILE A 32 4.31 1.78 -7.09
CA ILE A 32 2.99 1.68 -6.45
C ILE A 32 3.09 0.88 -5.15
N ILE A 33 3.77 -0.27 -5.16
CA ILE A 33 3.97 -1.10 -3.96
C ILE A 33 4.68 -0.29 -2.88
N ALA A 34 5.77 0.38 -3.23
CA ALA A 34 6.57 1.15 -2.28
C ALA A 34 5.77 2.30 -1.65
N ALA A 35 5.00 3.03 -2.45
CA ALA A 35 4.14 4.11 -1.95
C ALA A 35 3.06 3.57 -1.00
N GLN A 36 2.31 2.55 -1.43
CA GLN A 36 1.17 2.07 -0.67
C GLN A 36 1.55 1.35 0.63
N VAL A 37 2.71 0.70 0.68
CA VAL A 37 3.24 0.17 1.95
C VAL A 37 3.52 1.30 2.95
N ARG A 38 4.15 2.40 2.51
CA ARG A 38 4.40 3.57 3.38
C ARG A 38 3.10 4.22 3.85
N GLU A 39 2.12 4.34 2.95
CA GLU A 39 0.80 4.90 3.27
C GLU A 39 0.03 4.03 4.28
N ILE A 40 0.10 2.70 4.16
CA ILE A 40 -0.49 1.78 5.15
C ILE A 40 0.10 2.02 6.54
N GLU A 41 1.43 2.09 6.65
CA GLU A 41 2.09 2.31 7.95
C GLU A 41 1.82 3.70 8.53
N LEU A 42 1.71 4.72 7.68
CA LEU A 42 1.27 6.04 8.11
C LEU A 42 -0.18 6.01 8.61
N MET A 43 -1.09 5.38 7.87
CA MET A 43 -2.50 5.31 8.26
C MET A 43 -2.72 4.53 9.56
N LYS A 44 -1.95 3.45 9.80
CA LYS A 44 -2.00 2.72 11.08
C LYS A 44 -1.62 3.63 12.24
N ARG A 45 -0.46 4.29 12.16
CA ARG A 45 0.01 5.23 13.18
C ARG A 45 -1.00 6.36 13.45
N LEU A 46 -1.56 6.93 12.39
CA LEU A 46 -2.57 7.99 12.54
C LEU A 46 -3.88 7.47 13.17
N ILE A 47 -4.27 6.22 12.93
CA ILE A 47 -5.42 5.62 13.63
C ILE A 47 -5.10 5.46 15.11
N ASP A 48 -3.93 4.96 15.46
CA ASP A 48 -3.53 4.74 16.87
C ASP A 48 -3.48 6.07 17.64
N ASP A 49 -2.89 7.11 17.07
CA ASP A 49 -2.85 8.49 17.61
C ASP A 49 -4.27 9.06 17.81
N ILE A 50 -5.14 8.98 16.80
CA ILE A 50 -6.52 9.48 16.89
C ILE A 50 -7.37 8.70 17.90
N GLU A 51 -7.15 7.40 18.03
CA GLU A 51 -7.86 6.54 18.98
C GLU A 51 -7.27 6.64 20.40
N GLY A 52 -6.20 7.41 20.61
CA GLY A 52 -5.55 7.60 21.90
C GLY A 52 -4.94 6.32 22.45
N ARG A 53 -4.34 5.50 21.56
CA ARG A 53 -3.74 4.20 21.90
C ARG A 53 -2.24 4.24 22.14
N ASP A 54 -1.65 5.43 22.15
CA ASP A 54 -0.23 5.69 22.43
C ASP A 54 0.10 5.67 23.93
#